data_AF-A0A5C6RPI0-F1
#
_entry.id   AF-A0A5C6RPI0-F1
#
_cell.length_a   1.000
_cell.length_b   1.000
_cell.length_c   1.000
_cell.angle_alpha   90.00
_cell.angle_beta   90.00
_cell.angle_gamma   90.00
#
_symmetry.space_group_name_H-M   'P 1'
#
loop_
_entity.id
_entity.type
_entity.pdbx_description
1 polymer ?
#
loop_
_entity_poly.entity_id
_entity_poly.type
_entity_poly.pdbx_seq_one_letter_code
_entity_poly.pdbx_strand_id
1 'polypeptide(L)'
;MKTKTNYTIILAALFISFLIGCKKDDDSPSPVSPTTPPVNEEELITSLIISFEDTAGVQPSVQYAFRDPDGEGGSLPTQHDTIRLVVNTYYNATVQLLNESVSPAEDITLEVEEEASEHLFCYAVSNTNVSIIRTDSDGTYGLGIKSRWFTGNVANGETTISLKHQPGVKDGTCSPGDTDVEVTFVTKIQ
;
A
#
# COMPACT_ATOMS: atom_id res chain seq x y z
N MET A 1 -31.83 85.92 48.68
CA MET A 1 -32.93 84.95 48.76
C MET A 1 -33.91 85.20 47.60
N LYS A 2 -33.89 84.38 46.54
CA LYS A 2 -34.85 84.39 45.43
C LYS A 2 -35.01 82.97 44.89
N THR A 3 -36.23 82.46 44.84
CA THR A 3 -36.58 81.12 44.34
C THR A 3 -37.21 81.19 42.95
N LYS A 4 -36.80 80.29 42.06
CA LYS A 4 -37.52 79.87 40.83
C LYS A 4 -36.99 78.48 40.42
N THR A 5 -37.69 77.58 39.74
CA THR A 5 -39.12 77.18 39.62
C THR A 5 -39.10 75.83 38.87
N ASN A 6 -40.10 74.96 39.08
CA ASN A 6 -40.06 73.53 38.70
C ASN A 6 -40.62 73.21 37.29
N TYR A 7 -40.44 71.94 36.88
CA TYR A 7 -41.12 71.22 35.76
C TYR A 7 -40.69 71.68 34.33
N THR A 8 -40.78 70.93 33.23
CA THR A 8 -41.26 69.55 32.85
C THR A 8 -40.58 69.19 31.50
N ILE A 9 -40.51 67.98 30.90
CA ILE A 9 -41.07 66.62 31.09
C ILE A 9 -39.98 65.59 30.67
N ILE A 10 -40.00 64.35 31.18
CA ILE A 10 -39.52 63.16 30.43
C ILE A 10 -40.61 62.08 30.50
N LEU A 11 -41.03 61.57 29.34
CA LEU A 11 -42.14 60.61 29.22
C LEU A 11 -41.67 59.32 28.53
N ALA A 12 -42.01 58.18 29.14
CA ALA A 12 -42.08 56.81 28.63
C ALA A 12 -41.29 56.40 27.37
N ALA A 13 -40.41 55.41 27.54
CA ALA A 13 -40.21 54.33 26.57
C ALA A 13 -40.05 52.99 27.32
N LEU A 14 -41.11 52.17 27.29
CA LEU A 14 -41.10 50.79 27.82
C LEU A 14 -40.59 49.85 26.71
N PHE A 15 -39.50 49.12 26.94
CA PHE A 15 -39.28 47.86 26.23
C PHE A 15 -38.35 46.92 27.01
N ILE A 16 -38.91 45.88 27.62
CA ILE A 16 -38.15 44.73 28.11
C ILE A 16 -38.16 43.70 26.97
N SER A 17 -37.10 43.72 26.16
CA SER A 17 -36.92 42.73 25.09
C SER A 17 -36.68 41.34 25.69
N PHE A 18 -37.56 40.39 25.36
CA PHE A 18 -37.37 38.98 25.70
C PHE A 18 -36.08 38.45 25.06
N LEU A 19 -35.36 37.60 25.80
CA LEU A 19 -34.32 36.76 25.21
C LEU A 19 -35.00 35.66 24.37
N ILE A 20 -35.19 35.93 23.07
CA ILE A 20 -35.65 34.93 22.10
C ILE A 20 -34.49 33.97 21.82
N GLY A 21 -34.37 32.94 22.65
CA GLY A 21 -33.44 31.84 22.43
C GLY A 21 -34.01 30.81 21.48
N CYS A 22 -33.76 30.94 20.17
CA CYS A 22 -33.81 29.83 19.22
C CYS A 22 -33.08 30.16 17.89
N LYS A 23 -32.38 29.15 17.35
CA LYS A 23 -31.92 29.01 15.96
C LYS A 23 -31.18 30.20 15.32
N LYS A 24 -29.86 30.05 15.21
CA LYS A 24 -29.29 29.85 13.86
C LYS A 24 -28.98 28.37 13.73
N ASP A 25 -29.28 27.82 12.56
CA ASP A 25 -28.94 26.46 12.19
C ASP A 25 -27.61 26.55 11.44
N ASP A 26 -26.50 26.39 12.15
CA ASP A 26 -25.15 26.37 11.55
C ASP A 26 -24.85 24.97 10.97
N ASP A 27 -25.72 24.49 10.07
CA ASP A 27 -25.45 23.39 9.13
C ASP A 27 -24.46 23.85 8.03
N SER A 28 -23.36 24.46 8.46
CA SER A 28 -22.20 24.74 7.63
C SER A 28 -21.29 23.51 7.74
N PRO A 29 -21.11 22.70 6.68
CA PRO A 29 -20.15 21.61 6.74
C PRO A 29 -18.78 22.21 7.08
N SER A 30 -18.15 21.72 8.15
CA SER A 30 -16.81 22.15 8.51
C SER A 30 -15.91 22.00 7.30
N PRO A 31 -15.16 23.04 6.88
CA PRO A 31 -14.39 22.97 5.64
C PRO A 31 -13.34 21.87 5.79
N VAL A 32 -13.58 20.74 5.11
CA VAL A 32 -12.63 19.64 5.01
C VAL A 32 -11.39 20.19 4.35
N SER A 33 -10.35 20.44 5.15
CA SER A 33 -9.12 21.08 4.70
C SER A 33 -8.43 20.12 3.73
N PRO A 34 -8.34 20.42 2.42
CA PRO A 34 -7.81 19.49 1.41
C PRO A 34 -6.27 19.57 1.41
N THR A 35 -5.67 19.36 2.58
CA THR A 35 -4.23 19.62 2.82
C THR A 35 -3.66 18.85 4.01
N THR A 36 -4.38 17.87 4.56
CA THR A 36 -3.67 16.66 5.01
C THR A 36 -3.37 15.88 3.71
N PRO A 37 -2.11 15.56 3.36
CA PRO A 37 -1.88 14.44 2.46
C PRO A 37 -2.48 13.17 3.10
N PRO A 38 -2.70 12.07 2.35
CA PRO A 38 -2.97 10.79 3.01
C PRO A 38 -1.90 10.57 4.08
N VAL A 39 -2.34 10.12 5.27
CA VAL A 39 -1.41 9.47 6.18
C VAL A 39 -1.14 8.15 5.51
N ASN A 40 0.06 8.00 4.95
CA ASN A 40 0.56 6.71 4.51
C ASN A 40 0.69 5.85 5.78
N GLU A 41 -0.19 4.84 5.90
CA GLU A 41 -0.20 3.91 7.03
C GLU A 41 0.74 2.73 6.72
N GLU A 42 1.27 2.07 7.75
CA GLU A 42 2.33 1.06 7.61
C GLU A 42 1.71 -0.31 7.33
N GLU A 43 1.63 -0.68 6.05
CA GLU A 43 0.83 -1.82 5.60
C GLU A 43 1.35 -3.19 6.03
N LEU A 44 0.50 -3.93 6.77
CA LEU A 44 0.87 -5.20 7.41
C LEU A 44 0.83 -6.39 6.41
N ILE A 45 1.92 -6.54 5.66
CA ILE A 45 2.10 -7.63 4.70
C ILE A 45 2.51 -8.92 5.42
N THR A 46 1.54 -9.81 5.65
CA THR A 46 1.79 -11.13 6.28
C THR A 46 2.19 -12.23 5.30
N SER A 47 1.87 -12.07 4.02
CA SER A 47 1.99 -13.13 3.01
C SER A 47 2.39 -12.59 1.65
N LEU A 48 3.27 -13.31 0.96
CA LEU A 48 3.68 -13.04 -0.41
C LEU A 48 3.46 -14.30 -1.25
N ILE A 49 2.58 -14.20 -2.23
CA ILE A 49 2.20 -15.27 -3.15
C ILE A 49 2.71 -14.91 -4.54
N ILE A 50 3.50 -15.76 -5.18
CA ILE A 50 3.94 -15.58 -6.57
C ILE A 50 3.39 -16.69 -7.47
N SER A 51 2.70 -16.27 -8.52
CA SER A 51 2.07 -17.14 -9.53
C SER A 51 2.81 -17.03 -10.86
N PHE A 52 2.98 -18.14 -11.58
CA PHE A 52 3.69 -18.25 -12.84
C PHE A 52 2.83 -18.88 -13.93
N GLU A 53 2.81 -18.28 -15.12
CA GLU A 53 2.16 -18.80 -16.33
C GLU A 53 3.21 -18.90 -17.46
N ASP A 54 3.36 -20.09 -18.05
CA ASP A 54 4.24 -20.29 -19.21
C ASP A 54 3.66 -19.57 -20.44
N THR A 55 4.42 -18.64 -21.00
CA THR A 55 4.04 -17.85 -22.18
C THR A 55 3.86 -18.68 -23.46
N ALA A 56 4.35 -19.92 -23.49
CA ALA A 56 4.10 -20.87 -24.58
C ALA A 56 2.88 -21.78 -24.32
N GLY A 57 2.30 -21.79 -23.12
CA GLY A 57 1.18 -22.64 -22.74
C GLY A 57 1.48 -24.14 -22.74
N VAL A 58 2.76 -24.54 -22.59
CA VAL A 58 3.22 -25.94 -22.58
C VAL A 58 3.29 -26.48 -21.16
N GLN A 59 3.74 -25.67 -20.20
CA GLN A 59 3.75 -26.02 -18.78
C GLN A 59 2.45 -25.57 -18.10
N PRO A 60 1.96 -26.32 -17.08
CA PRO A 60 0.86 -25.83 -16.25
C PRO A 60 1.29 -24.60 -15.44
N SER A 61 0.34 -23.70 -15.18
CA SER A 61 0.57 -22.60 -14.25
C SER A 61 0.87 -23.12 -12.84
N VAL A 62 1.81 -22.49 -12.14
CA VAL A 62 2.23 -22.89 -10.78
C VAL A 62 2.23 -21.67 -9.85
N GLN A 63 2.05 -21.92 -8.56
CA GLN A 63 2.02 -20.89 -7.52
C GLN A 63 2.87 -21.33 -6.33
N TYR A 64 3.55 -20.37 -5.71
CA TYR A 64 4.37 -20.55 -4.52
C TYR A 64 4.09 -19.42 -3.53
N ALA A 65 4.06 -19.72 -2.24
CA ALA A 65 3.74 -18.73 -1.21
C ALA A 65 4.72 -18.75 -0.03
N PHE A 66 4.80 -17.59 0.61
CA PHE A 66 5.25 -17.39 1.98
C PHE A 66 4.06 -16.84 2.79
N ARG A 67 3.83 -17.35 4.00
CA ARG A 67 2.70 -16.96 4.87
C ARG A 67 3.11 -16.96 6.34
N ASP A 68 3.13 -15.78 6.96
CA ASP A 68 3.48 -15.56 8.36
C ASP A 68 2.38 -14.72 9.04
N PRO A 69 1.24 -15.34 9.41
CA PRO A 69 -0.01 -14.63 9.73
C PRO A 69 0.01 -13.87 11.07
N ASP A 70 0.99 -14.11 11.94
CA ASP A 70 1.27 -13.30 13.15
C ASP A 70 2.45 -12.33 12.99
N GLY A 71 3.04 -12.23 11.79
CA GLY A 71 4.04 -11.21 11.40
C GLY A 71 5.45 -11.42 11.95
N GLU A 72 6.39 -10.56 11.53
CA GLU A 72 7.79 -10.66 11.93
C GLU A 72 7.99 -10.66 13.46
N GLY A 73 8.79 -11.61 13.94
CA GLY A 73 9.06 -11.78 15.37
C GLY A 73 7.97 -12.55 16.14
N GLY A 74 6.90 -12.98 15.46
CA GLY A 74 5.88 -13.90 15.99
C GLY A 74 6.34 -15.36 15.98
N SER A 75 5.61 -16.21 15.25
CA SER A 75 5.85 -17.64 15.12
C SER A 75 6.96 -17.95 14.09
N LEU A 76 6.99 -19.19 13.57
CA LEU A 76 7.66 -19.47 12.30
C LEU A 76 6.60 -19.47 11.17
N PRO A 77 6.94 -19.00 9.97
CA PRO A 77 6.05 -18.97 8.82
C PRO A 77 5.33 -20.31 8.60
N THR A 78 4.01 -20.23 8.51
CA THR A 78 3.12 -21.39 8.29
C THR A 78 3.31 -22.04 6.92
N GLN A 79 3.78 -21.26 5.94
CA GLN A 79 4.18 -21.73 4.62
C GLN A 79 5.43 -20.96 4.15
N HIS A 80 6.40 -21.66 3.58
CA HIS A 80 7.53 -21.06 2.85
C HIS A 80 7.97 -22.02 1.74
N ASP A 81 7.51 -21.74 0.52
CA ASP A 81 7.72 -22.64 -0.61
C ASP A 81 9.12 -22.59 -1.24
N THR A 82 9.39 -23.58 -2.08
CA THR A 82 10.54 -23.58 -3.01
C THR A 82 10.02 -23.43 -4.44
N ILE A 83 10.39 -22.33 -5.10
CA ILE A 83 10.06 -22.07 -6.50
C ILE A 83 10.72 -23.15 -7.37
N ARG A 84 9.96 -23.75 -8.29
CA ARG A 84 10.43 -24.80 -9.21
C ARG A 84 9.94 -24.51 -10.63
N LEU A 85 10.85 -24.06 -11.50
CA LEU A 85 10.53 -23.70 -12.87
C LEU A 85 11.28 -24.60 -13.86
N VAL A 86 10.72 -24.81 -15.04
CA VAL A 86 11.32 -25.64 -16.08
C VAL A 86 12.42 -24.86 -16.80
N VAL A 87 13.52 -25.52 -17.17
CA VAL A 87 14.61 -24.94 -17.99
C VAL A 87 14.13 -24.26 -19.29
N ASN A 88 14.88 -23.26 -19.76
CA ASN A 88 14.72 -22.59 -21.05
C ASN A 88 13.30 -22.04 -21.35
N THR A 89 12.54 -21.68 -20.31
CA THR A 89 11.12 -21.31 -20.40
C THR A 89 10.92 -19.84 -20.05
N TYR A 90 9.96 -19.18 -20.72
CA TYR A 90 9.54 -17.80 -20.42
C TYR A 90 8.22 -17.83 -19.67
N TYR A 91 8.22 -17.30 -18.44
CA TYR A 91 7.03 -17.18 -17.62
C TYR A 91 6.60 -15.71 -17.50
N ASN A 92 5.30 -15.44 -17.62
CA ASN A 92 4.71 -14.28 -16.96
C ASN A 92 4.56 -14.64 -15.47
N ALA A 93 4.89 -13.71 -14.58
CA ALA A 93 4.80 -13.89 -13.15
C ALA A 93 4.03 -12.73 -12.50
N THR A 94 3.20 -13.04 -11.51
CA THR A 94 2.41 -12.05 -10.77
C THR A 94 2.56 -12.30 -9.28
N VAL A 95 2.90 -11.25 -8.53
CA VAL A 95 2.89 -11.26 -7.05
C VAL A 95 1.52 -10.81 -6.54
N GLN A 96 1.08 -11.38 -5.42
CA GLN A 96 -0.03 -10.92 -4.60
C GLN A 96 0.45 -10.84 -3.14
N LEU A 97 0.08 -9.77 -2.44
CA LEU A 97 0.37 -9.52 -1.03
C LEU A 97 -0.92 -9.56 -0.22
N LEU A 98 -0.92 -10.23 0.93
CA LEU A 98 -2.09 -10.33 1.80
C LEU A 98 -1.78 -9.98 3.27
N ASN A 99 -2.75 -9.37 3.93
CA ASN A 99 -2.84 -9.31 5.39
C ASN A 99 -3.82 -10.39 5.87
N GLU A 100 -3.28 -11.51 6.36
CA GLU A 100 -4.04 -12.66 6.88
C GLU A 100 -4.22 -12.61 8.41
N SER A 101 -3.79 -11.53 9.07
CA SER A 101 -4.06 -11.30 10.50
C SER A 101 -5.53 -10.89 10.76
N VAL A 102 -6.21 -10.38 9.72
CA VAL A 102 -7.62 -9.95 9.72
C VAL A 102 -8.54 -10.99 9.05
N SER A 103 -9.86 -10.85 9.24
CA SER A 103 -10.85 -11.78 8.67
C SER A 103 -12.08 -11.04 8.13
N PRO A 104 -12.36 -11.07 6.80
CA PRO A 104 -11.57 -11.74 5.75
C PRO A 104 -10.15 -11.18 5.64
N ALA A 105 -9.24 -11.96 5.07
CA ALA A 105 -7.90 -11.48 4.73
C ALA A 105 -7.98 -10.38 3.66
N GLU A 106 -7.09 -9.40 3.77
CA GLU A 106 -7.10 -8.18 2.95
C GLU A 106 -6.03 -8.24 1.86
N ASP A 107 -6.32 -7.70 0.67
CA ASP A 107 -5.46 -7.81 -0.52
C ASP A 107 -4.68 -6.52 -0.76
N ILE A 108 -3.53 -6.43 -0.06
CA ILE A 108 -2.61 -5.29 -0.06
C ILE A 108 -2.04 -5.01 -1.48
N THR A 109 -2.13 -5.98 -2.39
CA THR A 109 -1.78 -5.79 -3.81
C THR A 109 -2.58 -4.66 -4.48
N LEU A 110 -3.81 -4.41 -4.01
CA LEU A 110 -4.65 -3.34 -4.55
C LEU A 110 -4.10 -1.96 -4.16
N GLU A 111 -3.75 -1.77 -2.89
CA GLU A 111 -3.17 -0.50 -2.41
C GLU A 111 -1.80 -0.24 -3.05
N VAL A 112 -0.98 -1.27 -3.23
CA VAL A 112 0.30 -1.17 -3.96
C VAL A 112 0.14 -0.86 -5.46
N GLU A 113 -1.04 -1.14 -6.06
CA GLU A 113 -1.38 -0.71 -7.43
C GLU A 113 -2.00 0.71 -7.47
N GLU A 114 -2.67 1.16 -6.41
CA GLU A 114 -3.17 2.54 -6.27
C GLU A 114 -2.03 3.54 -5.92
N GLU A 115 -1.15 3.19 -4.98
CA GLU A 115 0.07 3.93 -4.60
C GLU A 115 1.30 3.56 -5.46
N ALA A 116 1.07 3.17 -6.71
CA ALA A 116 2.13 2.67 -7.62
C ALA A 116 3.27 3.68 -7.86
N SER A 117 3.04 4.99 -7.69
CA SER A 117 4.08 6.03 -7.80
C SER A 117 5.06 6.06 -6.63
N GLU A 118 4.73 5.41 -5.51
CA GLU A 118 5.53 5.40 -4.29
C GLU A 118 6.16 4.00 -4.10
N HIS A 119 5.47 2.93 -4.53
CA HIS A 119 5.93 1.54 -4.37
C HIS A 119 6.76 0.97 -5.53
N LEU A 120 7.69 0.05 -5.22
CA LEU A 120 8.55 -0.67 -6.16
C LEU A 120 8.86 -2.10 -5.68
N PHE A 121 8.40 -3.12 -6.40
CA PHE A 121 8.86 -4.50 -6.20
C PHE A 121 10.29 -4.68 -6.69
N CYS A 122 11.12 -5.40 -5.94
CA CYS A 122 12.52 -5.68 -6.22
C CYS A 122 12.79 -7.19 -6.26
N TYR A 123 13.67 -7.59 -7.18
CA TYR A 123 13.95 -8.99 -7.49
C TYR A 123 15.46 -9.20 -7.55
N ALA A 124 16.04 -9.85 -6.54
CA ALA A 124 17.46 -10.19 -6.49
C ALA A 124 17.65 -11.70 -6.73
N VAL A 125 18.67 -12.08 -7.52
CA VAL A 125 18.92 -13.46 -7.95
C VAL A 125 20.29 -13.90 -7.46
N SER A 126 20.35 -15.00 -6.71
CA SER A 126 21.56 -15.56 -6.10
C SER A 126 21.74 -17.01 -6.53
N ASN A 127 22.88 -17.35 -7.15
CA ASN A 127 23.28 -18.73 -7.51
C ASN A 127 22.28 -19.56 -8.37
N THR A 128 21.23 -18.94 -8.92
CA THR A 128 20.26 -19.58 -9.82
C THR A 128 20.25 -18.92 -11.20
N ASN A 129 19.72 -19.61 -12.21
CA ASN A 129 19.82 -19.22 -13.61
C ASN A 129 18.49 -18.62 -14.11
N VAL A 130 18.19 -17.42 -13.63
CA VAL A 130 16.96 -16.68 -13.95
C VAL A 130 17.33 -15.24 -14.30
N SER A 131 16.72 -14.69 -15.35
CA SER A 131 16.64 -13.24 -15.55
C SER A 131 15.20 -12.76 -15.38
N ILE A 132 15.02 -11.62 -14.72
CA ILE A 132 13.72 -11.08 -14.31
C ILE A 132 13.63 -9.63 -14.80
N ILE A 133 12.49 -9.26 -15.40
CA ILE A 133 12.15 -7.87 -15.73
C ILE A 133 10.75 -7.53 -15.22
N ARG A 134 10.54 -6.30 -14.75
CA ARG A 134 9.20 -5.75 -14.48
C ARG A 134 8.48 -5.53 -15.82
N THR A 135 7.15 -5.64 -15.84
CA THR A 135 6.33 -5.52 -17.08
C THR A 135 5.15 -4.56 -16.95
N ASP A 136 4.94 -4.03 -15.75
CA ASP A 136 4.02 -2.98 -15.34
C ASP A 136 4.79 -1.74 -14.85
N SER A 137 4.11 -0.61 -14.75
CA SER A 137 4.72 0.68 -14.42
C SER A 137 3.71 1.71 -13.95
N ASP A 138 4.16 2.69 -13.15
CA ASP A 138 3.40 3.91 -12.81
C ASP A 138 3.34 4.95 -13.96
N GLY A 139 3.86 4.60 -15.14
CA GLY A 139 4.03 5.48 -16.29
C GLY A 139 5.43 6.11 -16.41
N THR A 140 6.22 6.11 -15.33
CA THR A 140 7.58 6.65 -15.24
C THR A 140 8.61 5.56 -14.91
N TYR A 141 8.33 4.76 -13.87
CA TYR A 141 9.15 3.67 -13.39
C TYR A 141 8.37 2.36 -13.39
N GLY A 142 9.07 1.23 -13.42
CA GLY A 142 8.42 -0.08 -13.25
C GLY A 142 7.79 -0.20 -11.86
N LEU A 143 6.68 -0.93 -11.74
CA LEU A 143 6.07 -1.26 -10.44
C LEU A 143 6.58 -2.60 -9.95
N GLY A 144 6.32 -3.67 -10.72
CA GLY A 144 6.85 -5.01 -10.53
C GLY A 144 5.91 -6.01 -9.86
N ILE A 145 4.62 -5.70 -9.68
CA ILE A 145 3.59 -6.71 -9.35
C ILE A 145 3.58 -7.77 -10.45
N LYS A 146 3.63 -7.33 -11.71
CA LYS A 146 3.69 -8.16 -12.93
C LYS A 146 5.10 -8.15 -13.50
N SER A 147 5.76 -9.31 -13.54
CA SER A 147 7.11 -9.49 -14.08
C SER A 147 7.18 -10.58 -15.16
N ARG A 148 8.26 -10.60 -15.94
CA ARG A 148 8.61 -11.71 -16.85
C ARG A 148 9.92 -12.32 -16.44
N TRP A 149 9.90 -13.63 -16.27
CA TRP A 149 11.05 -14.45 -15.86
C TRP A 149 11.47 -15.32 -17.03
N PHE A 150 12.77 -15.36 -17.35
CA PHE A 150 13.35 -16.34 -18.25
C PHE A 150 14.27 -17.27 -17.46
N THR A 151 14.08 -18.57 -17.62
CA THR A 151 14.89 -19.60 -16.96
C THR A 151 15.94 -20.15 -17.93
N GLY A 152 17.16 -20.33 -17.45
CA GLY A 152 18.27 -20.88 -18.24
C GLY A 152 18.42 -22.40 -18.08
N ASN A 153 19.68 -22.83 -17.95
CA ASN A 153 20.06 -24.20 -17.60
C ASN A 153 19.70 -24.55 -16.15
N VAL A 154 19.67 -25.86 -15.85
CA VAL A 154 19.47 -26.42 -14.50
C VAL A 154 20.34 -25.71 -13.46
N ALA A 155 19.70 -25.25 -12.37
CA ALA A 155 20.35 -24.49 -11.30
C ALA A 155 19.58 -24.62 -9.98
N ASN A 156 20.27 -24.38 -8.86
CA ASN A 156 19.70 -24.37 -7.53
C ASN A 156 20.33 -23.25 -6.71
N GLY A 157 19.56 -22.20 -6.47
CA GLY A 157 19.94 -21.03 -5.70
C GLY A 157 18.70 -20.39 -5.11
N GLU A 158 18.66 -19.07 -5.09
CA GLU A 158 17.66 -18.27 -4.39
C GLU A 158 17.19 -17.09 -5.25
N THR A 159 15.93 -16.69 -5.05
CA THR A 159 15.40 -15.40 -5.51
C THR A 159 14.77 -14.67 -4.34
N THR A 160 15.26 -13.47 -4.05
CA THR A 160 14.67 -12.57 -3.06
C THR A 160 13.70 -11.63 -3.75
N ILE A 161 12.48 -11.55 -3.23
CA ILE A 161 11.42 -10.64 -3.66
C ILE A 161 11.16 -9.70 -2.48
N SER A 162 11.29 -8.39 -2.70
CA SER A 162 10.93 -7.39 -1.70
C SER A 162 10.02 -6.31 -2.27
N LEU A 163 9.20 -5.69 -1.41
CA LEU A 163 8.57 -4.41 -1.71
C LEU A 163 9.45 -3.30 -1.14
N LYS A 164 9.58 -2.21 -1.89
CA LYS A 164 10.21 -0.96 -1.47
C LYS A 164 9.19 0.15 -1.54
N HIS A 165 8.89 0.77 -0.42
CA HIS A 165 8.09 1.99 -0.33
C HIS A 165 9.01 3.22 -0.36
N GLN A 166 8.82 4.08 -1.37
CA GLN A 166 9.76 5.14 -1.76
C GLN A 166 9.06 6.51 -1.92
N PRO A 167 8.32 7.00 -0.89
CA PRO A 167 7.40 8.13 -1.03
C PRO A 167 8.15 9.42 -1.36
N GLY A 168 7.80 10.06 -2.48
CA GLY A 168 8.52 11.22 -3.02
C GLY A 168 10.02 11.01 -3.36
N VAL A 169 10.56 9.79 -3.24
CA VAL A 169 11.99 9.46 -3.47
C VAL A 169 12.23 8.33 -4.47
N LYS A 170 11.16 7.77 -5.06
CA LYS A 170 11.21 6.71 -6.08
C LYS A 170 12.07 7.12 -7.29
N ASP A 171 13.10 6.33 -7.57
CA ASP A 171 14.02 6.50 -8.71
C ASP A 171 14.04 5.29 -9.67
N GLY A 172 13.18 4.29 -9.41
CA GLY A 172 13.12 3.01 -10.14
C GLY A 172 14.21 2.00 -9.74
N THR A 173 15.08 2.34 -8.79
CA THR A 173 16.08 1.43 -8.20
C THR A 173 15.63 0.92 -6.83
N CYS A 174 16.21 -0.18 -6.37
CA CYS A 174 15.91 -0.77 -5.07
C CYS A 174 16.61 -0.07 -3.89
N SER A 175 17.19 1.12 -4.11
CA SER A 175 18.12 1.78 -3.19
C SER A 175 17.46 2.76 -2.21
N PRO A 176 16.55 3.66 -2.63
CA PRO A 176 15.86 4.55 -1.70
C PRO A 176 14.68 3.86 -0.99
N GLY A 177 14.15 4.54 0.03
CA GLY A 177 12.96 4.13 0.77
C GLY A 177 13.14 2.92 1.69
N ASP A 178 12.08 2.60 2.42
CA ASP A 178 12.02 1.51 3.40
C ASP A 178 11.49 0.21 2.75
N THR A 179 11.56 -0.90 3.47
CA THR A 179 11.27 -2.25 2.94
C THR A 179 10.10 -2.86 3.72
N ASP A 180 8.98 -3.04 3.04
CA ASP A 180 7.68 -3.35 3.66
C ASP A 180 7.48 -4.88 3.78
N VAL A 181 8.12 -5.62 2.88
CA VAL A 181 8.28 -7.08 2.96
C VAL A 181 9.56 -7.48 2.22
N GLU A 182 10.28 -8.49 2.71
CA GLU A 182 11.36 -9.16 1.97
C GLU A 182 11.31 -10.68 2.19
N VAL A 183 11.07 -11.44 1.12
CA VAL A 183 11.03 -12.92 1.16
C VAL A 183 12.06 -13.50 0.22
N THR A 184 12.98 -14.30 0.77
CA THR A 184 13.92 -15.11 -0.03
C THR A 184 13.36 -16.51 -0.26
N PHE A 185 13.08 -16.86 -1.51
CA PHE A 185 12.67 -18.20 -1.92
C PHE A 185 13.85 -18.99 -2.44
N VAL A 186 13.94 -20.29 -2.07
CA VAL A 186 14.82 -21.22 -2.79
C VAL A 186 14.24 -21.43 -4.19
N THR A 187 15.04 -21.18 -5.22
CA THR A 187 14.63 -21.19 -6.64
C THR A 187 15.42 -22.25 -7.43
N LYS A 188 14.70 -23.28 -7.86
CA LYS A 188 15.22 -24.43 -8.61
C LYS A 188 14.76 -24.39 -10.07
N ILE A 189 15.73 -24.45 -10.97
CA ILE A 189 15.52 -24.60 -12.41
C ILE A 189 15.88 -26.04 -12.76
N GLN A 190 14.97 -26.78 -13.40
CA GLN A 190 15.06 -28.24 -13.59
C GLN A 190 14.34 -28.73 -14.86
#